data_AF-A0A4R4LU58-F1
#
_entry.id   AF-A0A4R4LU58-F1
#
_cell.length_a   1.000
_cell.length_b   1.000
_cell.length_c   1.000
_cell.angle_alpha   90.00
_cell.angle_beta   90.00
_cell.angle_gamma   90.00
#
_symmetry.space_group_name_H-M   'P 1'
#
loop_
_entity.id
_entity.type
_entity.pdbx_description
1 polymer ?
#
loop_
_entity_poly.entity_id
_entity_poly.type
_entity_poly.pdbx_seq_one_letter_code
_entity_poly.pdbx_strand_id
1 'polypeptide(L)'
;MTDLHLPLDRSTGRLAAQIAAGFRSAVRSGRLTAGTRLPSSRDLARDLDVSRGVVVAAYEQLTAEGFLVARRGDGTRIAPLARPDDEPEPAAAPGGSPRPDPA
;
A
#
# COMPACT_ATOMS: atom_id res chain seq x y z
N MET A 1 3.74 16.30 5.08
CA MET A 1 2.47 15.80 5.63
C MET A 1 1.54 15.70 4.43
N THR A 2 1.37 14.51 3.87
CA THR A 2 0.64 14.32 2.60
C THR A 2 -0.83 14.26 2.94
N ASP A 3 -1.54 15.35 2.68
CA ASP A 3 -2.97 15.45 2.96
C ASP A 3 -3.74 14.54 1.99
N LEU A 4 -4.23 13.41 2.50
CA LEU A 4 -4.74 12.32 1.70
C LEU A 4 -6.27 12.23 1.83
N HIS A 5 -6.98 13.17 1.20
CA HIS A 5 -8.44 13.14 1.17
C HIS A 5 -8.95 12.03 0.22
N LEU A 6 -9.34 10.89 0.81
CA LEU A 6 -10.11 9.85 0.14
C LEU A 6 -11.60 10.01 0.42
N PRO A 7 -12.46 10.03 -0.61
CA PRO A 7 -13.90 9.95 -0.39
C PRO A 7 -14.25 8.54 0.12
N LEU A 8 -14.67 8.46 1.39
CA LEU A 8 -15.11 7.22 2.02
C LEU A 8 -16.59 7.30 2.37
N ASP A 9 -17.34 6.32 1.90
CA ASP A 9 -18.74 6.08 2.22
C ASP A 9 -18.83 4.97 3.27
N ARG A 10 -19.16 5.37 4.51
CA ARG A 10 -19.31 4.44 5.65
C ARG A 10 -20.62 3.64 5.59
N SER A 11 -21.58 4.03 4.75
CA SER A 11 -22.91 3.41 4.69
C SER A 11 -22.95 2.11 3.86
N THR A 12 -22.07 1.98 2.87
CA THR A 12 -22.07 0.85 1.92
C THR A 12 -21.35 -0.40 2.43
N GLY A 13 -20.66 -0.29 3.58
CA GLY A 13 -19.70 -1.30 4.02
C GLY A 13 -18.51 -1.40 3.06
N ARG A 14 -17.46 -2.14 3.41
CA ARG A 14 -16.25 -2.31 2.55
C ARG A 14 -15.34 -1.06 2.48
N LEU A 15 -15.14 -0.37 3.60
CA LEU A 15 -14.22 0.76 3.71
C LEU A 15 -12.80 0.45 3.18
N ALA A 16 -12.29 -0.76 3.38
CA ALA A 16 -10.97 -1.15 2.87
C ALA A 16 -10.88 -1.07 1.34
N ALA A 17 -11.90 -1.55 0.64
CA ALA A 17 -11.96 -1.50 -0.82
C ALA A 17 -12.09 -0.06 -1.33
N GLN A 18 -12.83 0.80 -0.60
CA GLN A 18 -12.96 2.21 -0.95
C GLN A 18 -11.66 2.99 -0.75
N ILE A 19 -10.92 2.69 0.33
CA ILE A 19 -9.57 3.24 0.53
C ILE A 19 -8.68 2.82 -0.65
N ALA A 20 -8.66 1.54 -1.00
CA ALA A 20 -7.88 1.05 -2.15
C ALA A 20 -8.29 1.76 -3.46
N ALA A 21 -9.58 1.89 -3.73
CA ALA A 21 -10.09 2.56 -4.92
C ALA A 21 -9.71 4.06 -4.97
N GLY A 22 -9.78 4.77 -3.84
CA GLY A 22 -9.38 6.17 -3.77
C GLY A 22 -7.88 6.36 -4.00
N PHE A 23 -7.04 5.44 -3.52
CA PHE A 23 -5.61 5.42 -3.85
C PHE A 23 -5.37 5.23 -5.35
N ARG A 24 -6.02 4.24 -5.97
CA ARG A 24 -5.93 4.03 -7.43
C ARG A 24 -6.34 5.26 -8.21
N SER A 25 -7.44 5.89 -7.81
CA SER A 25 -7.93 7.11 -8.45
C SER A 25 -6.95 8.27 -8.28
N ALA A 26 -6.37 8.45 -7.09
CA ALA A 26 -5.36 9.49 -6.84
C ALA A 26 -4.06 9.27 -7.64
N VAL A 27 -3.61 8.03 -7.77
CA VAL A 27 -2.47 7.66 -8.63
C VAL A 27 -2.79 7.93 -10.09
N ARG A 28 -3.96 7.49 -10.57
CA ARG A 28 -4.42 7.69 -11.95
C ARG A 28 -4.63 9.17 -12.30
N SER A 29 -5.04 9.96 -11.32
CA SER A 29 -5.20 11.42 -11.46
C SER A 29 -3.86 12.17 -11.39
N GLY A 30 -2.74 11.49 -11.13
CA GLY A 30 -1.42 12.11 -11.00
C GLY A 30 -1.18 12.84 -9.68
N ARG A 31 -2.10 12.78 -8.71
CA ARG A 31 -1.92 13.37 -7.37
C ARG A 31 -0.90 12.60 -6.53
N LEU A 32 -0.81 11.29 -6.76
CA LEU A 32 0.18 10.41 -6.14
C LEU A 32 1.09 9.83 -7.21
N THR A 33 2.35 10.26 -7.20
CA THR A 33 3.36 9.77 -8.13
C THR A 33 4.08 8.54 -7.57
N ALA A 34 4.58 7.70 -8.49
CA ALA A 34 5.55 6.65 -8.22
C ALA A 34 6.64 7.11 -7.23
N GLY A 35 6.89 6.32 -6.19
CA GLY A 35 7.88 6.65 -5.16
C GLY A 35 7.38 7.60 -4.06
N THR A 36 6.14 8.12 -4.15
CA THR A 36 5.53 8.89 -3.06
C THR A 36 5.48 8.03 -1.80
N ARG A 37 6.00 8.59 -0.70
CA ARG A 37 5.97 7.94 0.60
C ARG A 37 4.55 7.98 1.16
N LEU A 38 3.99 6.82 1.43
CA LEU A 38 2.69 6.74 2.09
C LEU A 38 2.86 6.90 3.61
N PRO A 39 1.84 7.48 4.26
CA PRO A 39 1.72 7.42 5.71
C PRO A 39 1.65 5.96 6.20
N SER A 40 2.03 5.76 7.46
CA SER A 40 1.89 4.46 8.11
C SER A 40 0.41 4.09 8.21
N SER A 41 0.10 2.78 8.31
CA SER A 41 -1.28 2.33 8.52
C SER A 41 -1.93 2.91 9.78
N ARG A 42 -1.13 3.38 10.75
CA ARG A 42 -1.60 4.07 11.95
C ARG A 42 -1.95 5.53 11.70
N ASP A 43 -1.13 6.24 10.93
CA ASP A 43 -1.35 7.66 10.66
C ASP A 43 -2.54 7.82 9.71
N LEU A 44 -2.60 7.01 8.65
CA LEU A 44 -3.73 7.03 7.73
C LEU A 44 -5.06 6.65 8.40
N ALA A 45 -5.01 5.72 9.36
CA ALA A 45 -6.18 5.36 10.15
C ALA A 45 -6.69 6.53 11.01
N ARG A 46 -5.78 7.36 11.54
CA ARG A 46 -6.14 8.57 12.29
C ARG A 46 -6.67 9.66 11.39
N ASP A 47 -6.02 9.91 10.26
CA ASP A 47 -6.40 10.95 9.31
C ASP A 47 -7.79 10.69 8.71
N LEU A 48 -8.11 9.42 8.44
CA LEU A 48 -9.41 9.01 7.88
C LEU A 48 -10.46 8.65 8.95
N ASP A 49 -10.08 8.65 10.23
CA ASP A 49 -10.89 8.21 11.36
C ASP A 49 -11.52 6.81 11.11
N VAL A 50 -10.66 5.82 10.86
CA VAL A 50 -11.03 4.43 10.58
C VAL A 50 -10.19 3.45 11.41
N SER A 51 -10.71 2.24 11.61
CA SER A 51 -9.97 1.18 12.29
C SER A 51 -8.71 0.77 11.51
N ARG A 52 -7.58 0.60 12.21
CA ARG A 52 -6.30 0.13 11.64
C ARG A 52 -6.47 -1.12 10.76
N GLY A 53 -7.32 -2.07 11.15
CA GLY A 53 -7.57 -3.29 10.37
C GLY A 53 -8.10 -3.01 8.95
N VAL A 54 -8.89 -1.95 8.78
CA VAL A 54 -9.42 -1.52 7.49
C VAL A 54 -8.30 -0.99 6.59
N VAL A 55 -7.41 -0.18 7.16
CA VAL A 55 -6.25 0.36 6.44
C VAL A 55 -5.26 -0.74 6.07
N VAL A 56 -5.01 -1.68 6.98
CA VAL A 56 -4.14 -2.84 6.72
C VAL A 56 -4.71 -3.66 5.55
N ALA A 57 -6.00 -4.00 5.59
CA ALA A 57 -6.65 -4.73 4.51
C ALA A 57 -6.58 -3.97 3.16
N ALA A 58 -6.74 -2.65 3.18
CA ALA A 58 -6.61 -1.83 1.97
C ALA A 58 -5.17 -1.85 1.43
N TYR A 59 -4.16 -1.74 2.30
CA TYR A 59 -2.75 -1.78 1.92
C TYR A 59 -2.34 -3.15 1.39
N GLU A 60 -2.79 -4.22 2.02
CA GLU A 60 -2.58 -5.60 1.54
C GLU A 60 -3.18 -5.78 0.16
N GLN A 61 -4.42 -5.31 -0.06
CA GLN A 61 -5.05 -5.37 -1.37
C GLN A 61 -4.28 -4.57 -2.42
N LEU A 62 -3.87 -3.34 -2.12
CA LEU A 62 -3.07 -2.52 -3.04
C LEU A 62 -1.68 -3.11 -3.30
N THR A 63 -1.09 -3.80 -2.32
CA THR A 63 0.20 -4.51 -2.50
C THR A 63 0.02 -5.73 -3.39
N ALA A 64 -1.05 -6.51 -3.19
CA ALA A 64 -1.40 -7.66 -4.02
C ALA A 64 -1.69 -7.25 -5.47
N GLU A 65 -2.25 -6.05 -5.68
CA GLU A 65 -2.50 -5.48 -7.00
C GLU A 65 -1.25 -4.77 -7.60
N GLY A 66 -0.13 -4.70 -6.89
CA GLY A 66 1.11 -4.06 -7.36
C GLY A 66 1.15 -2.53 -7.27
N PHE A 67 0.15 -1.88 -6.65
CA PHE A 67 0.14 -0.42 -6.46
C PHE A 67 1.07 0.06 -5.35
N LEU A 68 1.35 -0.78 -4.34
CA LEU A 68 2.21 -0.45 -3.20
C LEU A 68 3.41 -1.38 -3.10
N VAL A 69 4.54 -0.79 -2.71
CA VAL A 69 5.76 -1.52 -2.34
C VAL A 69 6.09 -1.23 -0.89
N ALA A 70 6.11 -2.28 -0.07
CA ALA A 70 6.57 -2.21 1.30
C ALA A 70 8.08 -2.52 1.36
N ARG A 71 8.91 -1.52 1.67
CA ARG A 71 10.35 -1.73 1.85
C ARG A 71 10.67 -1.86 3.34
N ARG A 72 11.31 -2.97 3.75
CA ARG A 72 11.78 -3.17 5.13
C ARG A 72 12.64 -1.97 5.55
N GLY A 73 12.25 -1.30 6.63
CA GLY A 73 13.00 -0.18 7.23
C GLY A 73 12.67 1.22 6.70
N ASP A 74 11.94 1.35 5.58
CA ASP A 74 11.79 2.65 4.88
C ASP A 74 10.32 3.12 4.78
N GLY A 75 9.37 2.22 5.07
CA GLY A 75 7.93 2.46 4.99
C GLY A 75 7.32 2.01 3.66
N THR A 76 6.04 2.30 3.48
CA THR A 76 5.28 1.93 2.28
C THR A 76 5.37 3.06 1.25
N ARG A 77 5.62 2.74 -0.02
CA ARG A 77 5.68 3.71 -1.12
C ARG A 77 4.82 3.27 -2.30
N ILE A 78 4.37 4.22 -3.13
CA ILE A 78 3.69 3.93 -4.40
C ILE A 78 4.69 3.24 -5.34
N ALA A 79 4.30 2.12 -5.94
CA ALA A 79 5.15 1.37 -6.86
C ALA A 79 5.56 2.23 -8.08
N PRO A 80 6.80 2.10 -8.60
CA PRO A 80 7.27 2.86 -9.74
C PRO A 80 6.67 2.49 -11.10
N LEU A 81 5.82 1.46 -11.18
CA LEU A 81 5.11 1.04 -12.40
C LEU A 81 3.61 0.99 -12.12
N ALA A 82 2.91 2.10 -12.38
CA ALA A 82 1.46 2.10 -12.47
C ALA A 82 1.02 2.11 -13.94
N ARG A 83 1.53 1.17 -14.74
CA ARG A 83 0.81 0.72 -15.94
C ARG A 83 -0.07 -0.46 -15.54
N PRO A 84 -1.33 -0.50 -15.96
CA PRO A 84 -2.25 -1.59 -15.62
C PRO A 84 -1.89 -2.96 -16.24
N ASP A 85 -0.69 -3.12 -16.82
CA ASP A 85 -0.26 -4.30 -17.58
C ASP A 85 1.05 -4.94 -17.08
N ASP A 86 1.76 -4.33 -16.13
CA ASP A 86 3.00 -4.93 -15.60
C ASP A 86 2.66 -5.83 -14.40
N GLU A 87 2.59 -7.13 -14.68
CA GLU A 87 2.45 -8.21 -13.71
C GLU A 87 3.48 -8.04 -12.57
N PRO A 88 3.07 -8.03 -11.30
CA PRO A 88 3.98 -7.77 -10.20
C PRO A 88 4.84 -9.01 -9.96
N GLU A 89 6.11 -8.97 -10.38
CA GLU A 89 7.09 -9.95 -9.95
C GLU A 89 7.28 -9.80 -8.42
N PRO A 90 6.96 -10.84 -7.62
CA PRO A 90 6.99 -10.74 -6.16
C PRO A 90 8.44 -10.70 -5.68
N ALA A 91 8.97 -9.50 -5.53
CA ALA A 91 10.28 -9.30 -4.91
C ALA A 91 10.22 -9.58 -3.40
N ALA A 92 10.68 -10.79 -3.06
CA ALA A 92 11.45 -11.16 -1.88
C ALA A 92 10.70 -11.38 -0.54
N ALA A 93 10.39 -12.66 -0.32
CA ALA A 93 10.61 -13.29 0.98
C ALA A 93 12.06 -13.04 1.46
N PRO A 94 12.32 -12.68 2.72
CA PRO A 94 13.67 -12.65 3.27
C PRO A 94 13.99 -14.02 3.87
N GLY A 95 15.00 -14.72 3.33
CA GLY A 95 15.50 -15.94 3.98
C GLY A 95 16.57 -16.76 3.24
N GLY A 96 17.65 -16.14 2.75
CA GLY A 96 18.97 -16.79 2.88
C GLY A 96 19.47 -16.53 4.32
N SER A 97 20.10 -17.43 5.07
CA SER A 97 20.69 -18.75 4.82
C SER A 97 20.56 -19.57 6.12
N PRO A 98 20.95 -20.85 6.13
CA PRO A 98 22.17 -21.12 6.87
C PRO A 98 23.12 -22.00 6.06
N ARG A 99 24.40 -21.59 6.03
CA ARG A 99 25.50 -22.49 5.71
C ARG A 99 25.61 -23.53 6.84
N PRO A 100 25.66 -24.84 6.56
CA PRO A 100 26.32 -25.77 7.43
C PRO A 100 27.63 -26.22 6.78
N ASP A 101 28.73 -25.65 7.25
CA ASP A 101 30.00 -26.35 7.45
C ASP A 101 30.26 -26.18 8.95
N PRO A 102 30.54 -27.23 9.75
CA PRO A 102 31.65 -28.16 9.47
C PRO A 102 31.43 -29.63 9.92
N ALA A 103 32.09 -30.59 9.22
CA ALA A 103 32.82 -31.74 9.79
C ALA A 103 33.62 -32.46 8.70
#